data_AF-A0A918W836-F1
#
_entry.id   AF-A0A918W836-F1
#
_cell.length_a   1.000
_cell.length_b   1.000
_cell.length_c   1.000
_cell.angle_alpha   90.00
_cell.angle_beta   90.00
_cell.angle_gamma   90.00
#
_symmetry.space_group_name_H-M   'P 1'
#
loop_
_entity.id
_entity.type
_entity.pdbx_description
1 polymer ?
#
loop_
_entity_poly.entity_id
_entity_poly.type
_entity_poly.pdbx_seq_one_letter_code
_entity_poly.pdbx_strand_id
1 'polypeptide(L)'
;MVWPVDGGEMGARIRQFDWGSTPLGPIEHWPQSVKTAVDFMLAAPQAVFVFWGSDHLLLFNDASLPILGEKQEWALGQPFGLVWSEIWEDFRPLMEEVMAGKSLYFEDQAIPVTGRPARPIGWFTYS
;
A
#
# COMPACT_ATOMS: atom_id res chain seq x y z
N MET A 1 -22.43 10.65 -4.93
CA MET A 1 -21.43 9.71 -5.49
C MET A 1 -20.83 8.94 -4.33
N VAL A 2 -20.60 7.64 -4.51
CA VAL A 2 -19.94 6.78 -3.51
C VAL A 2 -18.44 7.07 -3.56
N TRP A 3 -17.81 7.24 -2.40
CA TRP A 3 -16.37 7.48 -2.27
C TRP A 3 -15.57 6.15 -2.26
N PRO A 4 -14.32 6.10 -2.77
CA PRO A 4 -13.68 7.12 -3.61
C PRO A 4 -14.42 7.31 -4.93
N VAL A 5 -14.43 8.54 -5.48
CA VAL A 5 -15.29 8.88 -6.64
C VAL A 5 -14.70 8.40 -7.97
N ASP A 6 -13.37 8.35 -8.07
CA ASP A 6 -12.60 7.90 -9.25
C ASP A 6 -11.51 6.91 -8.78
N GLY A 7 -10.32 6.94 -9.38
CA GLY A 7 -9.14 6.18 -9.00
C GLY A 7 -8.94 4.89 -9.80
N GLY A 8 -9.52 4.81 -11.00
CA GLY A 8 -9.29 3.68 -11.90
C GLY A 8 -9.72 2.32 -11.32
N GLU A 9 -8.92 1.30 -11.58
CA GLU A 9 -9.18 -0.08 -11.15
C GLU A 9 -9.15 -0.20 -9.62
N MET A 10 -8.12 0.35 -8.97
CA MET A 10 -7.95 0.28 -7.53
C MET A 10 -8.99 1.12 -6.79
N GLY A 11 -9.46 2.22 -7.35
CA GLY A 11 -10.62 2.94 -6.82
C GLY A 11 -11.87 2.06 -6.75
N ALA A 12 -12.12 1.25 -7.79
CA ALA A 12 -13.23 0.29 -7.79
C ALA A 12 -13.02 -0.85 -6.79
N ARG A 13 -11.82 -1.43 -6.73
CA ARG A 13 -11.48 -2.50 -5.77
C ARG A 13 -11.60 -2.02 -4.33
N ILE A 14 -11.13 -0.81 -4.01
CA ILE A 14 -11.29 -0.20 -2.67
C ILE A 14 -12.77 -0.03 -2.31
N ARG A 15 -13.63 0.41 -3.24
CA ARG A 15 -15.08 0.52 -2.98
C ARG A 15 -15.75 -0.83 -2.69
N GLN A 16 -15.27 -1.90 -3.33
CA GLN A 16 -15.90 -3.22 -3.28
C GLN A 16 -15.33 -4.13 -2.18
N PHE A 17 -14.17 -3.80 -1.64
CA PHE A 17 -13.51 -4.59 -0.61
C PHE A 17 -14.30 -4.56 0.71
N ASP A 18 -14.40 -5.71 1.37
CA ASP A 18 -15.04 -5.83 2.69
C ASP A 18 -14.11 -5.27 3.78
N TRP A 19 -14.11 -3.94 3.93
CA TRP A 19 -13.33 -3.29 4.98
C TRP A 19 -13.85 -3.56 6.39
N GLY A 20 -15.11 -3.99 6.52
CA GLY A 20 -15.72 -4.35 7.79
C GLY A 20 -15.04 -5.54 8.46
N SER A 21 -14.37 -6.40 7.69
CA SER A 21 -13.56 -7.50 8.21
C SER A 21 -12.13 -7.10 8.60
N THR A 22 -11.77 -5.82 8.50
CA THR A 22 -10.43 -5.30 8.83
C THR A 22 -10.47 -4.36 10.04
N PRO A 23 -9.32 -4.15 10.72
CA PRO A 23 -9.23 -3.15 11.79
C PRO A 23 -9.58 -1.72 11.37
N LEU A 24 -9.54 -1.39 10.07
CA LEU A 24 -9.92 -0.06 9.56
C LEU A 24 -11.44 0.15 9.56
N GLY A 25 -12.21 -0.94 9.64
CA GLY A 25 -13.66 -0.93 9.70
C GLY A 25 -14.33 -0.52 8.39
N PRO A 26 -15.68 -0.48 8.36
CA PRO A 26 -16.44 -0.15 7.16
C PRO A 26 -16.04 1.20 6.57
N ILE A 27 -15.94 1.25 5.24
CA ILE A 27 -15.42 2.40 4.47
C ILE A 27 -16.20 3.70 4.71
N GLU A 28 -17.48 3.59 5.05
CA GLU A 28 -18.36 4.71 5.37
C GLU A 28 -17.88 5.47 6.62
N HIS A 29 -17.29 4.75 7.58
CA HIS A 29 -16.86 5.27 8.88
C HIS A 29 -15.39 5.71 8.88
N TRP A 30 -14.69 5.62 7.75
CA TRP A 30 -13.29 6.01 7.70
C TRP A 30 -13.10 7.49 8.05
N PRO A 31 -12.13 7.82 8.93
CA PRO A 31 -11.77 9.19 9.22
C PRO A 31 -11.38 9.95 7.96
N GLN A 32 -11.61 11.27 7.95
CA GLN A 32 -11.28 12.12 6.80
C GLN A 32 -9.79 12.06 6.43
N SER A 33 -8.89 11.88 7.40
CA SER A 33 -7.45 11.73 7.14
C SER A 33 -7.13 10.53 6.26
N VAL A 34 -7.79 9.39 6.50
CA VAL A 34 -7.65 8.18 5.66
C VAL A 34 -8.15 8.47 4.25
N LYS A 35 -9.33 9.09 4.15
CA LYS A 35 -9.95 9.40 2.85
C LYS A 35 -9.05 10.32 2.02
N THR A 36 -8.49 11.36 2.65
CA THR A 36 -7.53 12.27 1.99
C THR A 36 -6.26 11.54 1.53
N ALA A 37 -5.70 10.64 2.34
CA ALA A 37 -4.51 9.86 1.95
C ALA A 37 -4.80 8.93 0.76
N VAL A 38 -5.96 8.28 0.76
CA VAL A 38 -6.41 7.41 -0.35
C VAL A 38 -6.71 8.21 -1.61
N ASP A 39 -7.36 9.37 -1.51
CA ASP A 39 -7.60 10.24 -2.66
C ASP A 39 -6.28 10.73 -3.28
N PHE A 40 -5.31 11.12 -2.44
CA PHE A 40 -3.97 11.48 -2.91
C PHE A 40 -3.26 10.31 -3.61
N MET A 41 -3.27 9.13 -2.98
CA MET A 41 -2.69 7.91 -3.54
C MET A 41 -3.31 7.54 -4.88
N LEU A 42 -4.64 7.57 -5.00
CA LEU A 42 -5.36 7.23 -6.23
C LEU A 42 -5.16 8.27 -7.35
N ALA A 43 -4.94 9.53 -7.01
CA ALA A 43 -4.69 10.59 -7.99
C ALA A 43 -3.24 10.63 -8.50
N ALA A 44 -2.30 10.00 -7.78
CA ALA A 44 -0.88 10.04 -8.14
C ALA A 44 -0.59 9.22 -9.42
N PRO A 45 0.16 9.78 -10.40
CA PRO A 45 0.55 9.04 -11.61
C PRO A 45 1.66 8.02 -11.36
N GLN A 46 2.44 8.17 -10.28
CA GLN A 46 3.44 7.22 -9.84
C GLN A 46 2.86 6.16 -8.89
N ALA A 47 3.58 5.05 -8.72
CA ALA A 47 3.23 4.03 -7.73
C ALA A 47 3.23 4.62 -6.32
N VAL A 48 2.12 4.45 -5.61
CA VAL A 48 1.98 4.85 -4.20
C VAL A 48 1.40 3.70 -3.40
N PHE A 49 1.97 3.49 -2.22
CA PHE A 49 1.45 2.60 -1.19
C PHE A 49 1.15 3.43 0.06
N VAL A 50 0.00 3.18 0.69
CA VAL A 50 -0.34 3.69 2.02
C VAL A 50 -0.42 2.49 2.95
N PHE A 51 0.37 2.53 4.03
CA PHE A 51 0.33 1.56 5.11
C PHE A 51 -0.44 2.19 6.27
N TRP A 52 -1.57 1.59 6.66
CA TRP A 52 -2.46 2.20 7.65
C TRP A 52 -2.65 1.36 8.91
N GLY A 53 -2.63 2.03 10.07
CA GLY A 53 -2.87 1.42 11.37
C GLY A 53 -1.68 0.61 11.91
N SER A 54 -1.86 -0.03 13.07
CA SER A 54 -0.82 -0.85 13.72
C SER A 54 -0.38 -2.04 12.89
N ASP A 55 -1.28 -2.56 12.06
CA ASP A 55 -1.06 -3.76 11.26
C ASP A 55 -0.49 -3.42 9.88
N HIS A 56 -0.25 -2.13 9.60
CA HIS A 56 0.29 -1.64 8.33
C HIS A 56 -0.54 -2.15 7.13
N LEU A 57 -1.86 -2.01 7.22
CA LEU A 57 -2.79 -2.49 6.18
C LEU A 57 -2.49 -1.78 4.86
N LEU A 58 -2.42 -2.56 3.79
CA LEU A 58 -1.95 -2.10 2.50
C LEU A 58 -3.09 -1.51 1.65
N LEU A 59 -2.91 -0.26 1.24
CA LEU A 59 -3.69 0.45 0.23
C LEU A 59 -2.75 0.88 -0.89
N PHE A 60 -3.18 0.79 -2.16
CA PHE A 60 -2.33 1.14 -3.31
C PHE A 60 -3.14 1.57 -4.52
N ASN A 61 -2.47 2.25 -5.47
CA ASN A 61 -3.06 2.69 -6.74
C ASN A 61 -2.70 1.76 -7.92
N ASP A 62 -3.27 2.03 -9.09
CA ASP A 62 -3.09 1.22 -10.31
C ASP A 62 -1.61 1.13 -10.72
N ALA A 63 -0.84 2.22 -10.55
CA ALA A 63 0.59 2.27 -10.88
C ALA A 63 1.45 1.32 -10.01
N SER A 64 0.94 0.91 -8.85
CA SER A 64 1.57 -0.06 -7.96
C SER A 64 1.32 -1.52 -8.35
N LEU A 65 0.33 -1.83 -9.21
CA LEU A 65 -0.02 -3.20 -9.59
C LEU A 65 1.17 -3.99 -10.18
N PRO A 66 1.99 -3.42 -11.08
CA PRO A 66 3.15 -4.13 -11.57
C PRO A 66 4.11 -4.50 -10.45
N ILE A 67 4.26 -3.67 -9.41
CA ILE A 67 5.16 -3.90 -8.25
C ILE A 67 4.71 -5.12 -7.45
N LEU A 68 3.40 -5.25 -7.23
CA LEU A 68 2.85 -6.41 -6.54
C LEU A 68 2.95 -7.70 -7.35
N GLY A 69 2.94 -7.63 -8.68
CA GLY A 69 2.99 -8.82 -9.53
C GLY A 69 1.82 -9.75 -9.22
N GLU A 70 2.12 -11.01 -8.89
CA GLU A 70 1.12 -12.02 -8.52
C GLU A 70 0.34 -11.68 -7.23
N LYS A 71 0.85 -10.79 -6.37
CA LYS A 71 0.21 -10.44 -5.09
C LYS A 71 -0.98 -9.49 -5.24
N GLN A 72 -1.13 -8.85 -6.40
CA GLN A 72 -2.14 -7.82 -6.62
C GLN A 72 -3.58 -8.29 -6.43
N GLU A 73 -3.85 -9.60 -6.53
CA GLU A 73 -5.18 -10.19 -6.39
C GLU A 73 -5.65 -10.23 -4.93
N TRP A 74 -4.73 -10.29 -3.97
CA TRP A 74 -5.05 -10.53 -2.57
C TRP A 74 -4.43 -9.53 -1.60
N ALA A 75 -3.47 -8.70 -2.02
CA ALA A 75 -2.73 -7.81 -1.13
C ALA A 75 -3.53 -6.60 -0.60
N LEU A 76 -4.63 -6.21 -1.24
CA LEU A 76 -5.45 -5.08 -0.78
C LEU A 76 -5.99 -5.36 0.62
N GLY A 77 -5.79 -4.41 1.54
CA GLY A 77 -6.23 -4.52 2.93
C GLY A 77 -5.45 -5.55 3.76
N GLN A 78 -4.37 -6.14 3.24
CA GLN A 78 -3.54 -7.09 3.98
C GLN A 78 -2.39 -6.40 4.71
N PRO A 79 -1.86 -7.00 5.80
CA PRO A 79 -0.69 -6.48 6.49
C PRO A 79 0.55 -6.44 5.58
N PHE A 80 1.32 -5.35 5.63
CA PHE A 80 2.56 -5.19 4.86
C PHE A 80 3.54 -6.37 5.06
N GLY A 81 3.76 -6.80 6.31
CA GLY A 81 4.65 -7.92 6.63
C GLY A 81 4.16 -9.29 6.12
N LEU A 82 2.87 -9.43 5.78
CA LEU A 82 2.35 -10.62 5.09
C LEU A 82 2.61 -10.52 3.58
N VAL A 83 2.30 -9.36 2.99
CA VAL A 83 2.44 -9.14 1.55
C VAL A 83 3.90 -9.24 1.13
N TRP A 84 4.82 -8.62 1.86
CA TRP A 84 6.26 -8.66 1.58
C TRP A 84 7.06 -9.31 2.71
N SER A 85 6.64 -10.50 3.11
CA SER A 85 7.32 -11.29 4.15
C SER A 85 8.80 -11.56 3.84
N GLU A 86 9.19 -11.57 2.56
CA GLU A 86 10.57 -11.77 2.12
C GLU A 86 11.54 -10.64 2.52
N ILE A 87 11.03 -9.43 2.77
CA ILE A 87 11.83 -8.24 3.14
C ILE A 87 11.40 -7.64 4.47
N TRP A 88 10.44 -8.28 5.16
CA TRP A 88 9.82 -7.70 6.34
C TRP A 88 10.81 -7.43 7.48
N GLU A 89 11.74 -8.35 7.75
CA GLU A 89 12.70 -8.16 8.84
C GLU A 89 13.65 -6.97 8.61
N ASP A 90 13.96 -6.66 7.34
CA ASP A 90 14.77 -5.50 6.97
C ASP A 90 13.95 -4.20 7.03
N PHE A 91 12.67 -4.25 6.67
CA PHE A 91 11.80 -3.07 6.64
C PHE A 91 11.15 -2.74 7.98
N ARG A 92 10.96 -3.71 8.89
CA ARG A 92 10.30 -3.49 10.18
C ARG A 92 10.92 -2.33 10.97
N PRO A 93 12.25 -2.23 11.15
CA PRO A 93 12.85 -1.11 11.86
C PRO A 93 12.56 0.25 11.19
N LEU A 94 12.54 0.29 9.85
CA LEU A 94 12.21 1.51 9.10
C LEU A 94 10.76 1.92 9.35
N MET A 95 9.83 0.95 9.41
CA MET A 95 8.43 1.25 9.71
C MET A 95 8.27 1.74 11.14
N GLU A 96 8.99 1.18 12.11
CA GLU A 96 8.98 1.68 13.49
C GLU A 96 9.46 3.14 13.58
N GLU A 97 10.49 3.51 12.82
CA GLU A 97 10.96 4.90 12.74
C GLU A 97 9.91 5.84 12.13
N VAL A 98 9.27 5.43 11.04
CA VAL A 98 8.21 6.21 10.38
C VAL A 98 7.00 6.40 11.29
N MET A 99 6.59 5.33 11.98
CA MET A 99 5.49 5.38 12.95
C MET A 99 5.83 6.23 14.19
N ALA A 100 7.11 6.40 14.51
CA ALA A 100 7.57 7.36 15.52
C ALA A 100 7.63 8.82 15.02
N GLY A 101 7.18 9.09 13.78
CA GLY A 101 7.08 10.42 13.19
C GLY A 101 8.33 10.87 12.44
N LYS A 102 9.31 9.98 12.19
CA LYS A 102 10.46 10.31 11.35
C LYS A 102 10.09 10.15 9.87
N SER A 103 10.52 11.09 9.03
CA SER A 103 10.44 10.93 7.58
C SER A 103 11.75 10.36 7.07
N LEU A 104 11.68 9.33 6.24
CA LEU A 104 12.83 8.68 5.63
C LEU A 104 12.84 8.96 4.12
N TYR A 105 14.01 8.86 3.50
CA TYR A 105 14.14 8.93 2.05
C TYR A 105 15.27 8.00 1.62
N PHE A 106 15.02 7.26 0.56
CA PHE A 106 15.95 6.31 0.00
C PHE A 106 16.03 6.51 -1.50
N GLU A 107 17.23 6.36 -2.04
CA GLU A 107 17.51 6.50 -3.46
C GLU A 107 18.16 5.22 -3.98
N ASP A 108 17.65 4.74 -5.12
CA ASP A 108 18.18 3.58 -5.85
C ASP A 108 18.38 2.32 -4.99
N GLN A 109 17.46 2.08 -4.04
CA GLN A 109 17.49 0.91 -3.18
C GLN A 109 17.13 -0.36 -3.95
N ALA A 110 18.00 -1.36 -3.89
CA ALA A 110 17.77 -2.69 -4.43
C ALA A 110 16.88 -3.49 -3.47
N ILE A 111 15.63 -3.71 -3.87
CA ILE A 111 14.63 -4.45 -3.08
C ILE A 111 14.29 -5.75 -3.79
N PRO A 112 14.43 -6.92 -3.13
CA PRO A 112 13.86 -8.17 -3.61
C PRO A 112 12.34 -8.09 -3.69
N VAL A 113 11.77 -8.44 -4.84
CA VAL A 113 10.30 -8.44 -5.04
C VAL A 113 9.87 -9.79 -5.57
N THR A 114 9.21 -10.59 -4.72
CA THR A 114 8.61 -11.87 -5.15
C THR A 114 7.33 -11.63 -5.97
N GLY A 115 6.93 -12.62 -6.76
CA GLY A 115 5.83 -12.49 -7.73
C GLY A 115 6.25 -11.85 -9.06
N ARG A 116 7.56 -11.68 -9.29
CA ARG A 116 8.17 -11.19 -10.53
C ARG A 116 9.33 -12.09 -10.99
N PRO A 117 9.07 -13.30 -11.51
CA PRO A 117 10.13 -14.28 -11.80
C PRO A 117 11.20 -13.79 -12.80
N ALA A 118 10.84 -12.89 -13.72
CA ALA A 118 11.79 -12.30 -14.68
C ALA A 118 12.59 -11.11 -14.12
N ARG A 119 12.17 -10.52 -12.99
CA ARG A 119 12.78 -9.33 -12.36
C ARG A 119 12.70 -9.46 -10.83
N PRO A 120 13.52 -10.33 -10.23
CA PRO A 120 13.45 -10.64 -8.79
C PRO A 120 13.93 -9.49 -7.89
N ILE A 121 14.61 -8.50 -8.46
CA ILE A 121 15.05 -7.28 -7.76
C ILE A 121 14.53 -6.07 -8.53
N GLY A 122 14.01 -5.08 -7.81
CA GLY A 122 13.70 -3.76 -8.33
C GLY A 122 14.56 -2.69 -7.66
N TRP A 123 14.78 -1.59 -8.37
CA TRP A 123 15.50 -0.42 -7.88
C TRP A 123 14.49 0.69 -7.65
N PHE A 124 14.43 1.20 -6.42
CA PHE A 124 13.37 2.10 -5.99
C PHE A 124 13.93 3.34 -5.30
N THR A 125 13.36 4.49 -5.66
CA THR A 125 13.50 5.73 -4.92
C THR A 125 12.15 6.01 -4.24
N TYR A 126 12.15 6.19 -2.92
CA TYR A 126 10.94 6.33 -2.12
C TYR A 126 11.18 7.13 -0.84
N SER A 127 10.10 7.67 -0.29
CA SER A 127 10.04 8.43 0.96
C SER A 127 8.87 7.97 1.82
#